data_AF-A0A2P4T164-F1
#
_entry.id   AF-A0A2P4T164-F1
#
_cell.length_a   1.000
_cell.length_b   1.000
_cell.length_c   1.000
_cell.angle_alpha   90.00
_cell.angle_beta   90.00
_cell.angle_gamma   90.00
#
_symmetry.space_group_name_H-M   'P 1'
#
loop_
_entity.id
_entity.type
_entity.pdbx_description
1 polymer ?
#
loop_
_entity_poly.entity_id
_entity_poly.type
_entity_poly.pdbx_seq_one_letter_code
_entity_poly.pdbx_strand_id
1 'polypeptide(L)'
;MLLAMVCPAGLRCPEGQAVAPEANANSCPRGFYCPHGDTTGDCPLGYNCPPGTGFPFSFPCTPGFFWDNSSAEEEDRCKPCPAGNYCDSPALTEPKACPMGFYCGEGSSKPEPCPEGTYSNKNGLSGPSECSPCGRGFYCAAPGQTGPSGPCKAGFYCRGRALTAVSQAFLLTYLCYVVLPTDGVTGDVCPAGAYCPPGSPLPIPCPPGTYSNVSGLRSLGQCLDCPPG
;
A
#
# COMPACT_ATOMS: atom_id res chain seq x y z
N MET A 1 50.62 -36.25 19.32
CA MET A 1 49.73 -35.48 18.43
C MET A 1 48.82 -34.65 19.31
N LEU A 2 49.09 -33.35 19.47
CA LEU A 2 48.11 -32.45 20.07
C LEU A 2 47.00 -32.25 19.04
N LEU A 3 45.79 -32.78 19.33
CA LEU A 3 44.59 -32.33 18.65
C LEU A 3 44.33 -30.91 19.16
N ALA A 4 44.73 -29.90 18.37
CA ALA A 4 44.19 -28.57 18.55
C ALA A 4 42.67 -28.67 18.40
N MET A 5 41.92 -28.49 19.49
CA MET A 5 40.47 -28.40 19.39
C MET A 5 40.14 -27.11 18.65
N VAL A 6 39.65 -27.26 17.42
CA VAL A 6 39.07 -26.16 16.67
C VAL A 6 37.73 -25.83 17.33
N CYS A 7 37.59 -24.62 17.84
CA CYS A 7 36.33 -24.15 18.37
C CYS A 7 35.28 -24.10 17.26
N PRO A 8 34.15 -24.81 17.41
CA PRO A 8 33.06 -24.73 16.45
C PRO A 8 32.51 -23.31 16.37
N ALA A 9 32.07 -22.91 15.17
CA ALA A 9 31.35 -21.66 14.98
C ALA A 9 30.11 -21.63 15.88
N GLY A 10 29.84 -20.47 16.47
CA GLY A 10 28.72 -20.27 17.40
C GLY A 10 29.07 -20.53 18.86
N LEU A 11 30.30 -20.93 19.18
CA LEU A 11 30.77 -21.12 20.55
C LEU A 11 32.00 -20.24 20.85
N ARG A 12 32.13 -19.80 22.11
CA ARG A 12 33.32 -19.15 22.66
C ARG A 12 34.06 -20.15 23.53
N CYS A 13 35.31 -20.49 23.21
CA CYS A 13 36.08 -21.41 24.04
C CYS A 13 37.03 -20.66 24.97
N PRO A 14 37.23 -21.17 26.20
CA PRO A 14 38.28 -20.67 27.07
C PRO A 14 39.68 -20.98 26.50
N GLU A 15 40.61 -20.03 26.64
CA GLU A 15 42.00 -20.22 26.22
C GLU A 15 42.65 -21.38 27.00
N GLY A 16 43.28 -22.32 26.29
CA GLY A 16 44.14 -23.35 26.89
C GLY A 16 43.48 -24.66 27.32
N GLN A 17 42.19 -24.89 27.05
CA GLN A 17 41.54 -26.19 27.35
C GLN A 17 41.35 -27.05 26.10
N ALA A 18 41.96 -28.24 26.09
CA ALA A 18 41.71 -29.28 25.08
C ALA A 18 40.42 -30.08 25.39
N VAL A 19 39.36 -29.39 25.84
CA VAL A 19 38.08 -29.99 26.23
C VAL A 19 36.98 -29.39 25.37
N ALA A 20 36.03 -30.22 24.92
CA ALA A 20 34.94 -29.78 24.08
C ALA A 20 34.10 -28.72 24.83
N PRO A 21 33.82 -27.55 24.23
CA PRO A 21 33.03 -26.50 24.87
C PRO A 21 31.60 -26.98 25.15
N GLU A 22 31.07 -26.65 26.33
CA GLU A 22 29.67 -26.91 26.67
C GLU A 22 28.75 -26.01 25.84
N ALA A 23 27.89 -26.58 25.01
CA ALA A 23 27.12 -25.83 24.02
C ALA A 23 26.28 -24.67 24.60
N ASN A 24 25.76 -24.83 25.82
CA ASN A 24 24.91 -23.82 26.45
C ASN A 24 25.71 -22.77 27.24
N ALA A 25 26.75 -23.19 27.97
CA ALA A 25 27.59 -22.27 28.76
C ALA A 25 28.53 -21.43 27.88
N ASN A 26 28.94 -21.99 26.74
CA ASN A 26 29.90 -21.39 25.82
C ASN A 26 29.23 -20.85 24.55
N SER A 27 27.90 -20.75 24.54
CA SER A 27 27.15 -20.16 23.43
C SER A 27 27.66 -18.77 23.11
N CYS A 28 27.90 -18.47 21.82
CA CYS A 28 28.13 -17.11 21.38
C CYS A 28 26.97 -16.24 21.90
N PRO A 29 27.25 -15.13 22.59
CA PRO A 29 26.20 -14.35 23.21
C PRO A 29 25.30 -13.74 22.14
N ARG A 30 24.01 -13.66 22.47
CA ARG A 30 23.07 -12.80 21.77
C ARG A 30 23.71 -11.42 21.61
N GLY A 31 23.62 -10.83 20.44
CA GLY A 31 24.40 -9.62 20.16
C GLY A 31 25.46 -9.83 19.09
N PHE A 32 25.97 -11.05 18.98
CA PHE A 32 27.25 -11.28 18.32
C PHE A 32 27.23 -12.52 17.45
N TYR A 33 28.22 -12.62 16.57
CA TYR A 33 28.56 -13.85 15.87
C TYR A 33 30.00 -14.26 16.19
N CYS A 34 30.23 -15.56 16.30
CA CYS A 34 31.52 -16.14 16.67
C CYS A 34 31.92 -17.17 15.60
N PRO A 35 32.64 -16.78 14.53
CA PRO A 35 33.01 -17.70 13.46
C PRO A 35 34.04 -18.72 13.93
N HIS A 36 34.92 -18.31 14.85
CA HIS A 36 35.85 -19.15 15.59
C HIS A 36 35.89 -18.64 17.03
N GLY A 37 36.10 -19.52 18.02
CA GLY A 37 35.95 -19.18 19.44
C GLY A 37 36.85 -18.07 19.99
N ASP A 38 37.83 -17.60 19.21
CA ASP A 38 38.75 -16.48 19.46
C ASP A 38 38.31 -15.16 18.81
N THR A 39 37.36 -15.20 17.86
CA THR A 39 36.89 -14.06 17.08
C THR A 39 35.42 -13.81 17.38
N THR A 40 35.12 -12.61 17.85
CA THR A 40 33.75 -12.14 18.05
C THR A 40 33.54 -10.92 17.18
N GLY A 41 32.45 -10.90 16.40
CA GLY A 41 32.01 -9.73 15.65
C GLY A 41 30.63 -9.27 16.07
N ASP A 42 30.38 -7.97 15.89
CA ASP A 42 29.06 -7.37 16.09
C ASP A 42 28.08 -7.88 15.05
N CYS A 43 26.83 -8.14 15.47
CA CYS A 43 25.81 -8.56 14.52
C CYS A 43 25.55 -7.46 13.48
N PRO A 44 25.54 -7.80 12.18
CA PRO A 44 25.34 -6.81 11.12
C PRO A 44 23.91 -6.27 11.09
N LEU A 45 23.78 -5.06 10.52
CA LEU A 45 22.48 -4.44 10.27
C LEU A 45 21.62 -5.28 9.33
N GLY A 46 20.31 -5.30 9.57
CA GLY A 46 19.36 -6.16 8.86
C GLY A 46 19.32 -7.61 9.38
N TYR A 47 20.15 -8.00 10.35
CA TYR A 47 20.18 -9.36 10.87
C TYR A 47 19.92 -9.39 12.38
N ASN A 48 19.34 -10.49 12.85
CA ASN A 48 19.41 -10.84 14.26
C ASN A 48 20.55 -11.85 14.47
N CYS A 49 21.06 -11.92 15.70
CA CYS A 49 22.01 -12.96 16.09
C CYS A 49 21.57 -13.47 17.46
N PRO A 50 20.80 -14.58 17.52
CA PRO A 50 20.43 -15.25 18.76
C PRO A 50 21.67 -15.89 19.40
N PRO A 51 21.57 -16.38 20.64
CA PRO A 51 22.62 -17.17 21.25
C PRO A 51 23.06 -18.32 20.32
N GLY A 52 24.36 -18.46 20.12
CA GLY A 52 24.95 -19.56 19.32
C GLY A 52 25.20 -19.20 17.86
N THR A 53 25.09 -17.92 17.47
CA THR A 53 25.32 -17.51 16.09
C THR A 53 26.78 -17.66 15.69
N GLY A 54 27.05 -18.51 14.70
CA GLY A 54 28.40 -18.71 14.17
C GLY A 54 28.79 -17.72 13.06
N PHE A 55 27.85 -17.37 12.19
CA PHE A 55 28.13 -16.56 11.01
C PHE A 55 27.26 -15.29 10.94
N PRO A 56 27.81 -14.17 10.43
CA PRO A 56 27.17 -12.84 10.53
C PRO A 56 25.83 -12.72 9.80
N PHE A 57 25.61 -13.47 8.72
CA PHE A 57 24.43 -13.33 7.84
C PHE A 57 23.44 -14.49 7.94
N SER A 58 23.43 -15.20 9.07
CA SER A 58 22.65 -16.44 9.24
C SER A 58 21.15 -16.19 9.43
N PHE A 59 20.78 -15.08 10.07
CA PHE A 59 19.40 -14.81 10.47
C PHE A 59 18.96 -13.41 10.00
N PRO A 60 18.66 -13.26 8.70
CA PRO A 60 18.16 -11.99 8.18
C PRO A 60 16.79 -11.68 8.78
N CYS A 61 16.52 -10.40 9.05
CA CYS A 61 15.16 -9.96 9.31
C CYS A 61 14.29 -10.27 8.08
N THR A 62 13.13 -10.88 8.31
CA THR A 62 12.19 -11.27 7.26
C THR A 62 11.44 -10.05 6.72
N PRO A 63 10.86 -10.12 5.50
CA PRO A 63 9.99 -9.05 5.00
C PRO A 63 8.93 -8.65 6.02
N GLY A 64 8.69 -7.34 6.14
CA GLY A 64 7.90 -6.73 7.21
C GLY A 64 8.71 -6.32 8.45
N PHE A 65 9.98 -6.70 8.54
CA PHE A 65 10.89 -6.35 9.64
C PHE A 65 12.19 -5.75 9.10
N PHE A 66 12.86 -4.93 9.91
CA PHE A 66 14.14 -4.31 9.58
C PHE A 66 15.01 -4.09 10.82
N TRP A 67 16.29 -3.77 10.59
CA TRP A 67 17.23 -3.43 11.66
C TRP A 67 18.28 -2.39 11.24
N ASP A 68 18.30 -1.25 11.93
CA ASP A 68 19.05 -0.03 11.60
C ASP A 68 19.96 0.46 12.74
N ASN A 69 20.27 -0.39 13.72
CA ASN A 69 21.01 -0.07 14.95
C ASN A 69 20.30 0.91 15.91
N SER A 70 19.02 1.24 15.69
CA SER A 70 18.35 2.32 16.43
C SER A 70 17.41 1.88 17.56
N SER A 71 17.20 0.59 17.81
CA SER A 71 16.43 0.14 18.99
C SER A 71 17.33 -0.30 20.14
N ALA A 72 17.19 0.39 21.27
CA ALA A 72 17.76 0.02 22.58
C ALA A 72 16.95 -1.08 23.29
N GLU A 73 15.94 -1.65 22.64
CA GLU A 73 15.20 -2.80 23.17
C GLU A 73 16.00 -4.06 22.84
N GLU A 74 16.92 -4.40 23.76
CA GLU A 74 17.95 -5.45 23.68
C GLU A 74 17.41 -6.87 23.38
N GLU A 75 16.10 -7.05 23.42
CA GLU A 75 15.45 -8.35 23.44
C GLU A 75 14.97 -8.85 22.07
N ASP A 76 14.97 -8.05 20.99
CA ASP A 76 14.85 -8.51 19.58
C ASP A 76 15.29 -7.48 18.54
N ARG A 77 16.31 -7.83 17.74
CA ARG A 77 16.94 -6.94 16.76
C ARG A 77 16.21 -6.84 15.43
N CYS A 78 15.08 -7.50 15.25
CA CYS A 78 14.22 -7.30 14.08
C CYS A 78 12.93 -6.62 14.53
N LYS A 79 12.79 -5.33 14.24
CA LYS A 79 11.60 -4.56 14.60
C LYS A 79 10.64 -4.47 13.41
N PRO A 80 9.32 -4.42 13.65
CA PRO A 80 8.35 -4.30 12.56
C PRO A 80 8.60 -3.01 11.77
N CYS A 81 8.35 -3.07 10.47
CA CYS A 81 8.43 -1.92 9.59
C CYS A 81 7.45 -0.83 10.09
N PRO A 82 7.88 0.43 10.26
CA PRO A 82 7.01 1.45 10.84
C PRO A 82 5.87 1.76 9.87
N ALA A 83 4.71 2.13 10.42
CA ALA A 83 3.57 2.53 9.63
C ALA A 83 3.93 3.70 8.68
N GLY A 84 3.38 3.70 7.47
CA GLY A 84 3.79 4.61 6.40
C GLY A 84 5.03 4.13 5.63
N ASN A 85 5.63 2.99 5.99
CA ASN A 85 6.74 2.38 5.27
C ASN A 85 6.49 0.88 5.06
N TYR A 86 7.26 0.28 4.15
CA TYR A 86 7.22 -1.15 3.88
C TYR A 86 8.63 -1.73 3.74
N CYS A 87 8.73 -3.02 4.04
CA CYS A 87 9.99 -3.76 4.08
C CYS A 87 9.84 -5.03 3.22
N ASP A 88 10.15 -4.94 1.93
CA ASP A 88 9.86 -5.98 0.91
C ASP A 88 10.91 -7.08 0.75
N SER A 89 12.06 -6.92 1.39
CA SER A 89 13.23 -7.78 1.21
C SER A 89 13.74 -8.30 2.55
N PRO A 90 14.47 -9.42 2.59
CA PRO A 90 15.19 -9.80 3.79
C PRO A 90 16.36 -8.83 4.05
N ALA A 91 16.79 -8.75 5.30
CA ALA A 91 17.96 -7.97 5.71
C ALA A 91 17.93 -6.47 5.40
N LEU A 92 16.74 -5.88 5.38
CA LEU A 92 16.57 -4.44 5.24
C LEU A 92 17.12 -3.68 6.45
N THR A 93 17.86 -2.62 6.17
CA THR A 93 18.40 -1.69 7.17
C THR A 93 17.66 -0.36 7.16
N GLU A 94 16.88 -0.09 6.13
CA GLU A 94 16.15 1.16 5.96
C GLU A 94 14.76 0.87 5.37
N PRO A 95 13.67 1.19 6.08
CA PRO A 95 12.32 1.04 5.56
C PRO A 95 12.09 1.90 4.31
N LYS A 96 11.33 1.38 3.35
CA LYS A 96 10.97 2.15 2.15
C LYS A 96 9.68 2.91 2.40
N ALA A 97 9.66 4.21 2.07
CA ALA A 97 8.44 5.02 2.17
C ALA A 97 7.31 4.42 1.33
N CYS A 98 6.10 4.38 1.89
CA CYS A 98 4.94 3.89 1.16
C CYS A 98 4.68 4.79 -0.06
N PRO A 99 4.62 4.23 -1.28
CA PRO A 99 4.48 5.04 -2.49
C PRO A 99 3.08 5.66 -2.60
N MET A 100 2.98 6.79 -3.29
CA MET A 100 1.70 7.38 -3.68
C MET A 100 0.78 6.37 -4.36
N GLY A 101 -0.51 6.47 -4.07
CA GLY A 101 -1.54 5.52 -4.46
C GLY A 101 -1.67 4.32 -3.52
N PHE A 102 -0.76 4.15 -2.56
CA PHE A 102 -0.76 3.01 -1.63
C PHE A 102 -0.71 3.47 -0.17
N TYR A 103 -1.04 2.56 0.74
CA TYR A 103 -0.85 2.68 2.18
C TYR A 103 -0.12 1.44 2.72
N CYS A 104 0.59 1.63 3.84
CA CYS A 104 1.44 0.62 4.44
C CYS A 104 1.25 0.66 5.97
N GLY A 105 0.56 -0.35 6.51
CA GLY A 105 0.43 -0.51 7.96
C GLY A 105 1.75 -0.89 8.64
N GLU A 106 1.73 -0.94 9.97
CA GLU A 106 2.87 -1.45 10.75
C GLU A 106 3.17 -2.91 10.37
N GLY A 107 4.45 -3.25 10.24
CA GLY A 107 4.91 -4.58 9.82
C GLY A 107 4.66 -4.89 8.35
N SER A 108 4.33 -3.90 7.52
CA SER A 108 4.02 -4.14 6.11
C SER A 108 5.25 -4.62 5.33
N SER A 109 5.09 -5.74 4.63
CA SER A 109 6.08 -6.24 3.67
C SER A 109 5.82 -5.77 2.24
N LYS A 110 4.64 -5.22 1.95
CA LYS A 110 4.26 -4.74 0.62
C LYS A 110 3.24 -3.61 0.72
N PRO A 111 3.31 -2.59 -0.16
CA PRO A 111 2.28 -1.56 -0.21
C PRO A 111 0.92 -2.13 -0.60
N GLU A 112 -0.14 -1.68 0.06
CA GLU A 112 -1.52 -2.00 -0.29
C GLU A 112 -2.16 -0.83 -1.03
N PRO A 113 -2.82 -1.06 -2.18
CA PRO A 113 -3.35 0.03 -2.97
C PRO A 113 -4.52 0.71 -2.26
N CYS A 114 -4.61 2.03 -2.40
CA CYS A 114 -5.82 2.76 -2.04
C CYS A 114 -7.03 2.14 -2.78
N PRO A 115 -8.15 1.91 -2.09
CA PRO A 115 -9.32 1.26 -2.68
C PRO A 115 -9.93 2.12 -3.79
N GLU A 116 -10.70 1.47 -4.68
CA GLU A 116 -11.46 2.17 -5.72
C GLU A 116 -12.37 3.26 -5.12
N GLY A 117 -12.64 4.31 -5.89
CA GLY A 117 -13.34 5.49 -5.37
C GLY A 117 -12.44 6.42 -4.54
N THR A 118 -11.19 6.05 -4.29
CA THR A 118 -10.17 6.86 -3.60
C THR A 118 -8.85 6.90 -4.38
N TYR A 119 -7.98 7.85 -4.02
CA TYR A 119 -6.64 8.01 -4.57
C TYR A 119 -5.71 8.60 -3.50
N SER A 120 -4.40 8.55 -3.72
CA SER A 120 -3.44 9.26 -2.87
C SER A 120 -2.29 9.82 -3.70
N ASN A 121 -2.07 11.13 -3.62
CA ASN A 121 -0.92 11.80 -4.23
C ASN A 121 0.24 12.01 -3.23
N LYS A 122 0.18 11.39 -2.05
CA LYS A 122 1.18 11.53 -0.99
C LYS A 122 1.88 10.20 -0.76
N ASN A 123 3.17 10.27 -0.42
CA ASN A 123 3.89 9.12 0.11
C ASN A 123 3.61 8.98 1.61
N GLY A 124 3.89 7.80 2.16
CA GLY A 124 3.92 7.59 3.61
C GLY A 124 2.57 7.35 4.27
N LEU A 125 1.52 6.95 3.52
CA LEU A 125 0.23 6.63 4.13
C LEU A 125 0.33 5.38 4.99
N SER A 126 -0.24 5.44 6.18
CA SER A 126 -0.26 4.33 7.13
C SER A 126 -1.51 3.46 7.03
N GLY A 127 -2.61 4.00 6.49
CA GLY A 127 -3.85 3.25 6.36
C GLY A 127 -4.80 3.73 5.25
N PRO A 128 -5.85 2.93 4.96
CA PRO A 128 -6.80 3.23 3.88
C PRO A 128 -7.67 4.46 4.16
N SER A 129 -7.82 4.87 5.42
CA SER A 129 -8.54 6.08 5.81
C SER A 129 -7.84 7.37 5.38
N GLU A 130 -6.54 7.31 5.08
CA GLU A 130 -5.77 8.45 4.57
C GLU A 130 -5.86 8.60 3.05
N CYS A 131 -6.44 7.62 2.35
CA CYS A 131 -6.74 7.72 0.93
C CYS A 131 -7.84 8.79 0.71
N SER A 132 -7.57 9.73 -0.18
CA SER A 132 -8.49 10.81 -0.49
C SER A 132 -9.63 10.30 -1.38
N PRO A 133 -10.90 10.54 -1.03
CA PRO A 133 -12.01 10.15 -1.91
C PRO A 133 -11.97 10.96 -3.21
N CYS A 134 -12.37 10.32 -4.30
CA CYS A 134 -12.63 11.05 -5.55
C CYS A 134 -13.72 12.11 -5.32
N GLY A 135 -13.39 13.36 -5.65
CA GLY A 135 -14.27 14.51 -5.47
C GLY A 135 -15.50 14.47 -6.37
N ARG A 136 -16.46 15.35 -6.11
CA ARG A 136 -17.67 15.47 -6.94
C ARG A 136 -17.29 15.83 -8.37
N GLY A 137 -17.99 15.27 -9.34
CA GLY A 137 -17.69 15.45 -10.76
C GLY A 137 -16.49 14.64 -11.27
N PHE A 138 -15.81 13.86 -10.42
CA PHE A 138 -14.70 12.99 -10.80
C PHE A 138 -14.93 11.55 -10.34
N TYR A 139 -14.22 10.60 -10.96
CA TYR A 139 -14.30 9.18 -10.64
C TYR A 139 -12.90 8.56 -10.52
N CYS A 140 -12.82 7.48 -9.73
CA CYS A 140 -11.61 6.71 -9.46
C CYS A 140 -11.90 5.23 -9.79
N ALA A 141 -11.54 4.80 -11.00
CA ALA A 141 -11.90 3.49 -11.57
C ALA A 141 -10.96 2.33 -11.28
N ALA A 142 -9.79 2.60 -10.72
CA ALA A 142 -8.84 1.58 -10.35
C ALA A 142 -8.36 1.79 -8.91
N PRO A 143 -7.94 0.73 -8.21
CA PRO A 143 -7.19 0.85 -6.97
C PRO A 143 -5.79 1.41 -7.27
N GLY A 144 -5.11 1.95 -6.26
CA GLY A 144 -3.70 2.32 -6.40
C GLY A 144 -3.45 3.66 -7.12
N GLN A 145 -4.50 4.47 -7.31
CA GLN A 145 -4.40 5.68 -8.12
C GLN A 145 -3.76 6.85 -7.37
N THR A 146 -2.98 7.66 -8.09
CA THR A 146 -2.32 8.86 -7.58
C THR A 146 -3.15 10.14 -7.79
N GLY A 147 -4.25 10.02 -8.51
CA GLY A 147 -5.21 11.09 -8.81
C GLY A 147 -6.53 10.49 -9.30
N PRO A 148 -7.56 11.32 -9.53
CA PRO A 148 -8.78 10.87 -10.19
C PRO A 148 -8.51 10.31 -11.59
N SER A 149 -9.25 9.28 -11.99
CA SER A 149 -9.16 8.71 -13.34
C SER A 149 -9.60 9.72 -14.41
N GLY A 150 -10.52 10.62 -14.04
CA GLY A 150 -10.97 11.70 -14.91
C GLY A 150 -12.29 12.31 -14.46
N PRO A 151 -12.82 13.27 -15.24
CA PRO A 151 -14.14 13.85 -14.99
C PRO A 151 -15.26 12.85 -15.33
N CYS A 152 -16.40 13.00 -14.66
CA CYS A 152 -17.64 12.30 -14.96
C CYS A 152 -18.02 12.54 -16.44
N LYS A 153 -18.48 11.53 -17.16
CA LYS A 153 -18.83 11.70 -18.58
C LYS A 153 -20.09 12.55 -18.72
N ALA A 154 -20.19 13.29 -19.80
CA ALA A 154 -21.40 14.03 -20.13
C ALA A 154 -22.62 13.08 -20.24
N GLY A 155 -23.76 13.52 -19.72
CA GLY A 155 -24.96 12.70 -19.56
C GLY A 155 -25.04 11.97 -18.22
N PHE A 156 -24.02 12.10 -17.36
CA PHE A 156 -23.96 11.54 -16.01
C PHE A 156 -23.49 12.60 -15.03
N TYR A 157 -23.85 12.43 -13.76
CA TYR A 157 -23.31 13.23 -12.68
C TYR A 157 -22.73 12.34 -11.58
N CYS A 158 -21.64 12.80 -10.96
CA CYS A 158 -20.90 12.05 -9.95
C CYS A 158 -20.91 12.83 -8.61
N ARG A 159 -21.55 12.29 -7.57
CA ARG A 159 -21.71 12.94 -6.26
C ARG A 159 -20.47 12.78 -5.35
N GLY A 160 -19.60 11.81 -5.64
CA GLY A 160 -18.34 11.54 -4.95
C GLY A 160 -18.08 10.05 -4.77
N ARG A 161 -16.81 9.63 -4.64
CA ARG A 161 -16.40 8.20 -4.61
C ARG A 161 -16.91 7.37 -5.79
N ALA A 162 -17.21 8.02 -6.91
CA ALA A 162 -17.67 7.33 -8.11
C ALA A 162 -16.57 6.38 -8.62
N LEU A 163 -16.94 5.14 -8.89
CA LEU A 163 -16.03 4.12 -9.38
C LEU A 163 -15.89 4.20 -10.91
N THR A 164 -16.84 4.78 -11.63
CA THR A 164 -16.74 4.87 -13.09
C THR A 164 -17.34 6.18 -13.63
N ALA A 165 -16.98 6.49 -14.88
CA ALA A 165 -17.49 7.63 -15.63
C ALA A 165 -18.69 7.31 -16.55
N VAL A 166 -19.15 6.05 -16.66
CA VAL A 166 -19.89 5.61 -17.87
C VAL A 166 -21.03 4.63 -17.61
N SER A 167 -22.12 4.82 -18.37
CA SER A 167 -22.92 3.73 -18.92
C SER A 167 -22.38 3.27 -20.29
N GLN A 168 -22.25 1.95 -20.44
CA GLN A 168 -22.12 1.15 -21.67
C GLN A 168 -21.37 1.74 -22.89
N ALA A 169 -20.32 1.02 -23.32
CA ALA A 169 -20.16 0.70 -24.74
C ALA A 169 -20.04 -0.83 -24.83
N PHE A 170 -21.08 -1.45 -25.35
CA PHE A 170 -21.11 -2.85 -25.74
C PHE A 170 -20.09 -3.04 -26.87
N LEU A 171 -18.83 -3.35 -26.56
CA LEU A 171 -17.92 -3.97 -27.52
C LEU A 171 -18.04 -5.48 -27.31
N LEU A 172 -18.62 -6.10 -28.33
CA LEU A 172 -19.21 -7.43 -28.45
C LEU A 172 -18.32 -8.65 -28.10
N THR A 173 -17.38 -8.57 -27.14
CA THR A 173 -16.50 -9.72 -26.86
C THR A 173 -15.82 -9.79 -25.49
N TYR A 174 -15.97 -8.82 -24.56
CA TYR A 174 -15.33 -8.91 -23.24
C TYR A 174 -16.25 -8.43 -22.11
N LEU A 175 -16.50 -9.30 -21.13
CA LEU A 175 -17.16 -8.96 -19.86
C LEU A 175 -16.24 -8.02 -19.05
N CYS A 176 -16.47 -6.72 -19.13
CA CYS A 176 -16.00 -5.80 -18.10
C CYS A 176 -17.13 -5.63 -17.07
N TYR A 177 -16.83 -5.80 -15.78
CA TYR A 177 -17.76 -5.50 -14.69
C TYR A 177 -18.07 -3.99 -14.74
N VAL A 178 -19.22 -3.64 -15.32
CA VAL A 178 -19.65 -2.24 -15.47
C VAL A 178 -20.37 -1.82 -14.20
N VAL A 179 -19.64 -1.24 -13.25
CA VAL A 179 -20.26 -0.57 -12.10
C VAL A 179 -20.61 0.84 -12.51
N LEU A 180 -21.81 1.01 -13.05
CA LEU A 180 -22.41 2.32 -13.26
C LEU A 180 -22.42 3.10 -11.93
N PRO A 181 -22.25 4.44 -11.93
CA PRO A 181 -22.80 5.25 -10.85
C PRO A 181 -24.33 5.25 -11.08
N THR A 182 -25.02 4.14 -10.84
CA THR A 182 -26.50 4.05 -10.82
C THR A 182 -26.96 3.48 -9.48
N ASP A 183 -26.07 3.46 -8.49
CA ASP A 183 -26.41 3.14 -7.11
C ASP A 183 -27.24 4.26 -6.47
N GLY A 184 -27.35 5.44 -7.12
CA GLY A 184 -28.01 6.63 -6.58
C GLY A 184 -27.23 7.29 -5.43
N VAL A 185 -26.09 6.72 -5.06
CA VAL A 185 -25.25 7.11 -3.91
C VAL A 185 -24.00 7.83 -4.41
N THR A 186 -23.28 7.26 -5.38
CA THR A 186 -22.04 7.80 -5.95
C THR A 186 -22.27 8.62 -7.23
N GLY A 187 -23.42 8.43 -7.90
CA GLY A 187 -23.91 9.23 -9.03
C GLY A 187 -25.11 8.58 -9.71
N ASP A 188 -25.58 9.19 -10.80
CA ASP A 188 -26.64 8.65 -11.67
C ASP A 188 -26.55 9.18 -13.10
N VAL A 189 -27.33 8.58 -14.01
CA VAL A 189 -27.69 9.19 -15.30
C VAL A 189 -28.35 10.55 -15.06
N CYS A 190 -28.08 11.51 -15.95
CA CYS A 190 -28.72 12.81 -15.87
C CYS A 190 -30.25 12.64 -15.97
N PRO A 191 -31.04 13.09 -14.97
CA PRO A 191 -32.48 12.92 -14.99
C PRO A 191 -33.15 13.75 -16.09
N ALA A 192 -34.36 13.35 -16.48
CA ALA A 192 -35.18 14.15 -17.38
C ALA A 192 -35.41 15.56 -16.81
N GLY A 193 -35.48 16.55 -17.70
CA GLY A 193 -35.57 17.97 -17.33
C GLY A 193 -34.23 18.60 -16.90
N ALA A 194 -33.11 17.87 -16.96
CA ALA A 194 -31.78 18.38 -16.66
C ALA A 194 -30.75 17.89 -17.70
N TYR A 195 -29.62 18.58 -17.79
CA TYR A 195 -28.45 18.22 -18.59
C TYR A 195 -27.17 18.22 -17.73
N CYS A 196 -26.21 17.38 -18.13
CA CYS A 196 -25.00 17.12 -17.36
C CYS A 196 -23.78 17.20 -18.31
N PRO A 197 -23.07 18.34 -18.41
CA PRO A 197 -21.79 18.42 -19.11
C PRO A 197 -20.70 17.55 -18.45
N PRO A 198 -19.53 17.35 -19.11
CA PRO A 198 -18.41 16.64 -18.50
C PRO A 198 -18.04 17.23 -17.13
N GLY A 199 -17.82 16.38 -16.14
CA GLY A 199 -17.45 16.78 -14.79
C GLY A 199 -18.62 17.24 -13.91
N SER A 200 -19.87 16.98 -14.31
CA SER A 200 -21.03 17.41 -13.53
C SER A 200 -21.08 16.74 -12.16
N PRO A 201 -21.10 17.50 -11.05
CA PRO A 201 -21.30 16.94 -9.71
C PRO A 201 -22.78 16.66 -9.40
N LEU A 202 -23.69 17.35 -10.10
CA LEU A 202 -25.13 17.30 -9.96
C LEU A 202 -25.81 17.62 -11.32
N PRO A 203 -27.07 17.22 -11.53
CA PRO A 203 -27.85 17.61 -12.70
C PRO A 203 -28.09 19.12 -12.78
N ILE A 204 -27.91 19.71 -13.97
CA ILE A 204 -28.22 21.12 -14.22
C ILE A 204 -29.61 21.20 -14.86
N PRO A 205 -30.62 21.83 -14.25
CA PRO A 205 -31.96 21.89 -14.83
C PRO A 205 -31.97 22.65 -16.17
N CYS A 206 -32.82 22.21 -17.09
CA CYS A 206 -33.11 22.98 -18.30
C CYS A 206 -33.64 24.37 -17.93
N PRO A 207 -33.20 25.45 -18.60
CA PRO A 207 -33.62 26.80 -18.27
C PRO A 207 -35.12 27.00 -18.51
N PRO A 208 -35.74 27.99 -17.84
CA PRO A 208 -37.14 28.33 -18.04
C PRO A 208 -37.47 28.55 -19.53
N GLY A 209 -38.62 28.02 -19.96
CA GLY A 209 -39.02 28.04 -21.38
C GLY A 209 -38.52 26.84 -22.20
N THR A 210 -37.68 25.98 -21.61
CA THR A 210 -37.26 24.71 -22.21
C THR A 210 -37.60 23.53 -21.30
N TYR A 211 -37.73 22.33 -21.87
CA TYR A 211 -38.01 21.09 -21.16
C TYR A 211 -37.27 19.91 -21.79
N SER A 212 -37.24 18.78 -21.10
CA SER A 212 -36.81 17.50 -21.67
C SER A 212 -37.53 16.35 -20.99
N ASN A 213 -38.02 15.41 -21.78
CA ASN A 213 -38.64 14.16 -21.30
C ASN A 213 -37.68 12.95 -21.36
N VAL A 214 -36.45 13.14 -21.84
CA VAL A 214 -35.43 12.08 -21.93
C VAL A 214 -34.34 12.29 -20.89
N SER A 215 -33.79 11.21 -20.35
CA SER A 215 -32.62 11.24 -19.47
C SER A 215 -31.31 11.25 -20.28
N GLY A 216 -30.20 11.56 -19.62
CA GLY A 216 -28.85 11.49 -20.20
C GLY A 216 -28.45 12.68 -21.07
N LEU A 217 -29.11 13.83 -20.93
CA LEU A 217 -28.72 15.04 -21.66
C LEU A 217 -27.31 15.47 -21.25
N ARG A 218 -26.53 15.86 -22.26
CA ARG A 218 -25.11 16.21 -22.13
C ARG A 218 -24.88 17.72 -22.14
N SER A 219 -25.80 18.47 -22.72
CA SER A 219 -25.66 19.91 -22.93
C SER A 219 -27.01 20.61 -23.05
N LEU A 220 -26.99 21.93 -22.91
CA LEU A 220 -28.17 22.80 -23.03
C LEU A 220 -28.89 22.66 -24.38
N GLY A 221 -28.15 22.43 -25.47
CA GLY A 221 -28.73 22.29 -26.82
C GLY A 221 -29.64 21.07 -27.02
N GLN A 222 -29.78 20.23 -25.99
CA GLN A 222 -30.69 19.09 -25.97
C GLN A 222 -31.97 19.35 -25.17
N CYS A 223 -32.10 20.52 -24.53
CA CYS A 223 -33.37 20.98 -23.97
C CYS A 223 -34.25 21.49 -25.14
N LEU A 224 -35.50 21.06 -25.17
CA LEU A 224 -36.49 21.41 -26.19
C LEU A 224 -37.30 22.63 -25.75
N ASP A 225 -37.63 23.54 -26.67
CA ASP A 225 -38.48 24.68 -26.35
C ASP A 225 -39.90 24.22 -26.00
N CYS A 226 -40.50 24.82 -24.96
CA CYS A 226 -41.88 24.55 -24.61
C CYS A 226 -42.83 24.96 -25.76
N PRO A 227 -43.83 24.13 -26.10
CA PRO A 227 -44.81 24.49 -27.12
C PRO A 227 -45.59 25.76 -26.66
N PRO A 228 -45.98 26.64 -27.61
CA PRO A 228 -46.82 27.78 -27.29
C PRO A 228 -48.16 27.32 -26.71
N GLY A 229 -48.52 27.88 -25.56
CA GLY A 229 -49.77 27.62 -24.83
C GLY A 229 -50.84 28.67 -25.11
#